data_AF-S0GLU8-F1
#
_entry.id   AF-S0GLU8-F1
#
_cell.length_a   1.000
_cell.length_b   1.000
_cell.length_c   1.000
_cell.angle_alpha   90.00
_cell.angle_beta   90.00
_cell.angle_gamma   90.00
#
_symmetry.space_group_name_H-M   'P 1'
#
loop_
_entity.id
_entity.type
_entity.pdbx_description
1 polymer ?
#
loop_
_entity_poly.entity_id
_entity_poly.type
_entity_poly.pdbx_seq_one_letter_code
_entity_poly.pdbx_strand_id
1 'polypeptide(L)'
;MIASDEVWQIQRRWRLLSFRQLSECLHIDRRTLSKLDHHHPDGTLTLETLDRIYATFMYLCPIHFTPEEVEEEYHRLVNSRIRILMCSEINPRVLAQK
;
A
#
# COMPACT_ATOMS: atom_id res chain seq x y z
N MET A 1 9.39 5.20 4.92
CA MET A 1 8.16 5.15 5.77
C MET A 1 7.49 3.84 5.43
N ILE A 2 7.04 3.06 6.41
CA ILE A 2 6.61 1.66 6.17
C ILE A 2 5.54 1.58 5.08
N ALA A 3 4.57 2.51 5.05
CA ALA A 3 3.57 2.54 3.97
C ALA A 3 4.18 2.72 2.57
N SER A 4 5.16 3.62 2.40
CA SER A 4 5.85 3.81 1.13
C SER A 4 6.65 2.56 0.72
N ASP A 5 7.30 1.91 1.68
CA ASP A 5 8.14 0.73 1.43
C ASP A 5 7.28 -0.45 1.00
N GLU A 6 6.15 -0.67 1.68
CA GLU A 6 5.16 -1.69 1.35
C GLU A 6 4.54 -1.49 -0.03
N VAL A 7 4.12 -0.26 -0.35
CA VAL A 7 3.56 0.09 -1.65
C VAL A 7 4.59 -0.08 -2.76
N TRP A 8 5.85 0.26 -2.52
CA TRP A 8 6.92 0.03 -3.48
C TRP A 8 7.11 -1.46 -3.79
N GLN A 9 7.01 -2.35 -2.80
CA GLN A 9 7.06 -3.80 -3.03
C GLN A 9 5.87 -4.27 -3.87
N ILE A 10 4.66 -3.77 -3.60
CA ILE A 10 3.46 -4.06 -4.40
C ILE A 10 3.68 -3.62 -5.85
N GLN A 11 4.13 -2.38 -6.08
CA GLN A 11 4.44 -1.86 -7.41
C GLN A 11 5.39 -2.76 -8.20
N ARG A 12 6.45 -3.26 -7.55
CA ARG A 12 7.41 -4.17 -8.20
C ARG A 12 6.78 -5.49 -8.61
N ARG A 13 5.96 -6.10 -7.74
CA ARG A 13 5.26 -7.36 -8.04
C ARG A 13 4.23 -7.19 -9.17
N TRP A 14 3.50 -6.08 -9.16
CA TRP A 14 2.47 -5.74 -10.15
C TRP A 14 3.05 -5.16 -11.45
N ARG A 15 4.37 -4.93 -11.50
CA ARG A 15 5.08 -4.27 -12.62
C ARG A 15 4.58 -2.85 -12.92
N LEU A 16 4.07 -2.15 -11.90
CA LEU A 16 3.61 -0.76 -11.96
C LEU A 16 4.73 0.19 -11.51
N LEU A 17 5.80 0.26 -12.30
CA LEU A 17 7.08 0.88 -11.93
C LEU A 17 7.07 2.41 -11.89
N SER A 18 5.95 3.04 -12.22
CA SER A 18 5.78 4.50 -12.15
C SER A 18 4.44 4.87 -11.52
N PHE A 19 4.40 6.04 -10.87
CA PHE A 19 3.14 6.60 -10.34
C PHE A 19 2.10 6.89 -11.42
N ARG A 20 2.53 7.05 -12.68
CA ARG A 20 1.61 7.16 -13.81
C ARG A 20 0.88 5.84 -14.04
N GLN A 21 1.61 4.73 -14.19
CA GLN A 21 1.03 3.41 -14.37
C GLN A 21 0.16 3.01 -13.16
N LEU A 22 0.63 3.33 -11.96
CA LEU A 22 -0.12 3.06 -10.74
C LEU A 22 -1.42 3.87 -10.68
N SER A 23 -1.38 5.16 -11.06
CA SER A 23 -2.56 6.03 -11.12
C SER A 23 -3.58 5.56 -12.15
N GLU A 24 -3.11 5.20 -13.35
CA GLU A 24 -3.96 4.67 -14.42
C GLU A 24 -4.59 3.33 -14.02
N CYS A 25 -3.84 2.45 -13.36
CA CYS A 25 -4.32 1.14 -12.90
C CYS A 25 -5.32 1.25 -11.75
N LEU A 26 -5.02 2.04 -10.72
CA LEU A 26 -5.86 2.15 -9.53
C LEU A 26 -7.00 3.15 -9.70
N HIS A 27 -7.02 3.95 -10.77
CA HIS A 27 -7.93 5.10 -10.92
C HIS A 27 -7.86 6.07 -9.73
N ILE A 28 -6.67 6.23 -9.15
CA ILE A 28 -6.40 7.15 -8.03
C ILE A 28 -5.48 8.25 -8.53
N ASP A 29 -5.75 9.49 -8.09
CA ASP A 29 -4.98 10.65 -8.52
C ASP A 29 -3.47 10.49 -8.22
N ARG A 30 -2.65 10.85 -9.21
CA ARG A 30 -1.19 10.73 -9.13
C ARG A 30 -0.60 11.49 -7.95
N ARG A 31 -1.14 12.66 -7.59
CA ARG A 31 -0.68 13.46 -6.44
C ARG A 31 -0.90 12.74 -5.12
N THR A 32 -1.99 11.98 -5.02
CA THR A 32 -2.27 11.14 -3.84
C THR A 32 -1.26 10.01 -3.75
N LEU A 33 -1.04 9.30 -4.87
CA LEU A 33 -0.11 8.17 -4.91
C LEU A 33 1.35 8.61 -4.72
N SER A 34 1.75 9.78 -5.22
CA SER A 34 3.13 10.27 -5.06
C SER A 34 3.53 10.51 -3.61
N LYS A 35 2.57 10.62 -2.68
CA LYS A 35 2.86 10.69 -1.24
C LYS A 35 3.48 9.40 -0.70
N LEU A 36 3.28 8.29 -1.42
CA LEU A 36 3.84 6.97 -1.13
C LEU A 36 5.19 6.76 -1.83
N ASP A 37 5.83 7.80 -2.35
CA ASP A 37 7.19 7.70 -2.87
C ASP A 37 8.13 7.17 -1.78
N HIS A 38 8.79 6.05 -2.08
CA HIS A 38 9.77 5.44 -1.19
C HIS A 38 11.02 6.31 -1.02
N HIS A 39 11.37 7.12 -2.03
CA HIS A 39 12.50 8.05 -1.94
C HIS A 39 12.16 9.34 -1.18
N HIS A 40 10.90 9.76 -1.21
CA HIS A 40 10.41 10.98 -0.58
C HIS A 40 9.07 10.72 0.14
N PRO A 41 9.07 9.96 1.25
CA PRO A 41 7.85 9.61 1.94
C PRO A 41 7.17 10.86 2.53
N ASP A 42 5.91 11.08 2.15
CA ASP A 42 5.07 12.18 2.68
C ASP A 42 4.11 11.64 3.73
N GLY A 43 4.30 12.05 4.99
CA GLY A 43 3.49 11.63 6.13
C GLY A 43 2.08 12.25 6.21
N THR A 44 1.68 13.09 5.25
CA THR A 44 0.34 13.72 5.24
C THR A 44 -0.75 12.82 4.65
N LEU A 45 -0.41 11.63 4.16
CA LEU A 45 -1.40 10.68 3.67
C LEU A 45 -2.18 10.07 4.85
N THR A 46 -3.51 10.14 4.80
CA THR A 46 -4.35 9.59 5.86
C THR A 46 -4.47 8.07 5.76
N LEU A 47 -4.69 7.40 6.90
CA LEU A 47 -4.99 5.96 6.93
C LEU A 47 -6.23 5.62 6.10
N GLU A 48 -7.25 6.48 6.09
CA GLU A 48 -8.44 6.30 5.25
C GLU A 48 -8.09 6.28 3.75
N THR A 49 -7.21 7.19 3.31
CA THR A 49 -6.79 7.24 1.91
C THR A 49 -5.96 6.01 1.55
N LEU A 50 -5.08 5.57 2.47
CA LEU A 50 -4.31 4.36 2.31
C LEU A 50 -5.22 3.11 2.21
N ASP A 51 -6.24 3.02 3.05
CA ASP A 51 -7.21 1.92 3.02
C ASP A 51 -7.97 1.86 1.69
N ARG A 52 -8.34 3.01 1.12
CA ARG A 52 -8.93 3.06 -0.23
C ARG A 52 -7.97 2.54 -1.30
N ILE A 53 -6.69 2.88 -1.23
CA ILE A 53 -5.66 2.35 -2.14
C ILE A 53 -5.57 0.82 -2.02
N TYR A 54 -5.53 0.27 -0.80
CA TYR A 54 -5.48 -1.18 -0.58
C TYR A 54 -6.75 -1.88 -1.03
N ALA A 55 -7.93 -1.28 -0.81
CA ALA A 55 -9.19 -1.83 -1.30
C ALA A 55 -9.17 -1.96 -2.84
N THR A 56 -8.64 -0.97 -3.54
CA THR A 56 -8.49 -1.03 -5.00
C THR A 56 -7.50 -2.12 -5.43
N PHE A 57 -6.34 -2.26 -4.76
CA PHE A 57 -5.43 -3.37 -5.03
C PHE A 57 -6.11 -4.73 -4.84
N MET A 58 -6.84 -4.93 -3.74
CA MET A 58 -7.55 -6.18 -3.47
C MET A 58 -8.61 -6.47 -4.54
N TYR A 59 -9.36 -5.45 -4.97
CA TYR A 59 -10.36 -5.56 -6.02
C TYR A 59 -9.76 -5.92 -7.38
N LEU A 60 -8.61 -5.35 -7.74
CA LEU A 60 -7.94 -5.58 -9.02
C LEU A 60 -7.05 -6.83 -9.04
N CYS A 61 -6.74 -7.41 -7.89
CA CYS A 61 -5.90 -8.61 -7.76
C CYS A 61 -6.32 -9.74 -8.73
N PRO A 62 -7.60 -10.19 -8.80
CA PRO A 62 -8.03 -11.23 -9.73
C PRO A 62 -7.99 -10.84 -11.22
N ILE A 63 -7.82 -9.55 -11.53
CA ILE A 63 -7.69 -9.06 -12.91
C ILE A 63 -6.22 -9.10 -13.35
N HIS A 64 -5.28 -8.99 -12.39
CA HIS A 64 -3.86 -8.81 -12.66
C HIS A 64 -3.03 -10.09 -12.53
N PHE A 65 -3.58 -11.12 -11.86
CA PHE A 65 -2.89 -12.37 -11.54
C PHE A 65 -3.72 -13.59 -11.95
N THR A 66 -3.08 -14.75 -12.15
CA THR A 66 -3.82 -16.01 -12.39
C THR A 66 -4.53 -16.47 -11.12
N PRO A 67 -5.57 -17.32 -11.21
CA PRO A 67 -6.29 -17.81 -10.02
C PRO A 67 -5.38 -18.42 -8.94
N GLU A 68 -4.30 -19.09 -9.35
CA GLU A 68 -3.31 -19.68 -8.45
C GLU A 68 -2.45 -18.63 -7.74
N GLU A 69 -2.16 -17.51 -8.39
CA GLU A 69 -1.36 -16.40 -7.86
C GLU A 69 -2.20 -15.44 -7.00
N VAL A 70 -3.51 -15.34 -7.28
CA VAL A 70 -4.43 -14.39 -6.62
C VAL A 70 -4.47 -14.61 -5.11
N GLU A 71 -4.57 -15.86 -4.65
CA GLU A 71 -4.63 -16.16 -3.22
C GLU A 71 -3.34 -15.70 -2.51
N GLU A 72 -2.18 -15.98 -3.10
CA GLU A 72 -0.90 -15.58 -2.55
C GLU A 72 -0.74 -14.05 -2.53
N GLU A 73 -1.10 -13.37 -3.62
CA GLU A 73 -1.00 -11.90 -3.67
C GLU A 73 -2.01 -11.23 -2.75
N TYR A 74 -3.22 -11.77 -2.62
CA TYR A 74 -4.21 -11.28 -1.66
C TYR A 74 -3.69 -11.38 -0.22
N HIS A 75 -3.08 -12.51 0.16
CA HIS A 75 -2.43 -12.65 1.46
C HIS A 75 -1.28 -11.66 1.65
N ARG A 76 -0.47 -11.40 0.62
CA ARG A 76 0.60 -10.38 0.68
C ARG A 76 0.04 -8.98 0.90
N LEU A 77 -1.05 -8.61 0.22
CA LEU A 77 -1.73 -7.32 0.39
C LEU A 77 -2.31 -7.16 1.81
N VAL A 78 -2.98 -8.19 2.33
CA VAL A 78 -3.54 -8.18 3.70
C VAL A 78 -2.42 -8.04 4.74
N ASN A 79 -1.36 -8.84 4.63
CA ASN A 79 -0.23 -8.78 5.55
C ASN A 79 0.51 -7.42 5.49
N SER A 80 0.63 -6.87 4.29
CA SER A 80 1.18 -5.53 4.05
C SER A 80 0.36 -4.45 4.77
N ARG A 81 -0.97 -4.48 4.63
CA ARG A 81 -1.87 -3.58 5.35
C ARG A 81 -1.75 -3.70 6.87
N ILE A 82 -1.66 -4.92 7.39
CA ILE A 82 -1.47 -5.18 8.83
C ILE A 82 -0.15 -4.56 9.32
N ARG A 83 0.96 -4.75 8.62
CA ARG A 83 2.26 -4.16 9.00
C ARG A 83 2.20 -2.64 9.09
N ILE A 84 1.51 -1.99 8.14
CA ILE A 84 1.34 -0.53 8.18
C ILE A 84 0.51 -0.12 9.39
N LEU A 85 -0.61 -0.79 9.66
CA LEU A 85 -1.47 -0.50 10.82
C LEU A 85 -0.68 -0.62 12.12
N MET A 86 0.04 -1.74 12.32
CA MET A 86 0.84 -1.98 13.52
C MET A 86 1.86 -0.86 13.77
N CYS A 87 2.48 -0.32 12.72
CA CYS A 87 3.44 0.76 12.87
C CYS A 87 2.81 2.16 12.98
N SER A 88 1.55 2.31 12.60
CA SER A 88 0.77 3.54 12.79
C SER A 88 0.14 3.64 14.18
N GLU A 89 -0.19 2.50 14.80
CA GLU A 89 -0.80 2.42 16.13
C GLU A 89 0.23 2.37 17.28
N ILE A 90 1.47 1.97 16.99
CA ILE A 90 2.57 2.06 17.97
C ILE A 90 3.03 3.52 18.07
N ASN A 91 2.29 4.29 18.86
CA ASN A 91 2.83 5.50 19.47
C ASN A 91 3.79 5.05 20.60
N PRO A 92 5.09 5.41 20.57
CA PRO A 92 6.04 5.01 21.62
C PRO A 92 5.61 5.44 23.03
N ARG A 93 4.68 6.40 23.16
CA ARG A 93 4.10 6.80 24.44
C ARG A 93 3.20 5.74 25.08
N VAL A 94 2.61 4.82 24.31
CA VAL A 94 1.74 3.75 24.82
C VAL A 94 2.57 2.59 25.40
N LEU A 95 3.78 2.36 24.86
CA LEU A 95 4.71 1.34 25.37
C LEU A 95 5.54 1.80 26.57
N ALA A 96 5.65 3.10 26.81
CA ALA A 96 6.38 3.69 27.93
C ALA A 96 5.57 3.77 29.24
N GLN A 97 4.36 3.22 29.29
CA GLN A 97 3.49 3.21 30.48
C GLN A 97 3.41 1.83 31.17
N LYS A 98 4.42 0.96 31.00
CA LYS A 98 4.53 -0.29 31.77
C LYS A 98 5.74 -0.29 32.68
#